data_AF-A0A1B8PUY0-F1
#
_entry.id   AF-A0A1B8PUY0-F1
#
_cell.length_a   1.000
_cell.length_b   1.000
_cell.length_c   1.000
_cell.angle_alpha   90.00
_cell.angle_beta   90.00
_cell.angle_gamma   90.00
#
_symmetry.space_group_name_H-M   'P 1'
#
loop_
_entity.id
_entity.type
_entity.pdbx_description
1 polymer ?
#
loop_
_entity_poly.entity_id
_entity_poly.type
_entity_poly.pdbx_seq_one_letter_code
_entity_poly.pdbx_strand_id
1 'polypeptide(L)'
;MINGEVDAIIEDDNVALYYANNIKQDNPNFDKELVSMNIDELTKLDGKSSGNVFVMKKGNKELSDKVNAGLQQIKEDGTLSQIHEKWFGVKPSEELLKQQ
;
A
#
# COMPACT_ATOMS: atom_id res chain seq x y z
N MET A 1 7.05 19.98 4.38
CA MET A 1 6.66 18.97 5.39
C MET A 1 7.79 18.77 6.40
N ILE A 2 8.90 18.10 6.04
CA ILE A 2 10.06 17.90 6.95
C ILE A 2 10.73 19.24 7.29
N ASN A 3 11.14 19.99 6.27
CA ASN A 3 11.77 21.31 6.43
C ASN A 3 10.77 22.45 6.64
N GLY A 4 9.48 22.16 6.79
CA GLY A 4 8.44 23.19 6.93
C GLY A 4 8.09 23.98 5.65
N GLU A 5 8.63 23.61 4.48
CA GLU A 5 8.41 24.35 3.22
C GLU A 5 7.04 24.10 2.55
N VAL A 6 6.35 23.03 2.95
CA VAL A 6 5.02 22.66 2.44
C VAL A 6 4.16 22.10 3.57
N ASP A 7 2.86 22.34 3.51
CA ASP A 7 1.89 21.91 4.54
C ASP A 7 1.35 20.50 4.31
N ALA A 8 1.26 20.05 3.06
CA ALA A 8 0.76 18.72 2.69
C ALA A 8 1.45 18.18 1.43
N ILE A 9 1.39 16.86 1.25
CA ILE A 9 1.79 16.14 0.03
C ILE A 9 0.65 15.22 -0.36
N ILE A 10 0.38 15.12 -1.67
CA ILE A 10 -0.51 14.12 -2.27
C ILE A 10 0.39 13.15 -3.02
N GLU A 11 0.33 11.87 -2.66
CA GLU A 11 1.20 10.82 -3.19
C GLU A 11 0.46 9.47 -3.12
N ASP A 12 0.96 8.46 -3.83
CA ASP A 12 0.45 7.09 -3.74
C ASP A 12 0.53 6.56 -2.29
N ASP A 13 -0.54 5.91 -1.84
CA ASP A 13 -0.72 5.45 -0.45
C ASP A 13 0.43 4.57 0.07
N ASN A 14 0.93 3.64 -0.73
CA ASN A 14 2.01 2.74 -0.33
C ASN A 14 3.35 3.47 -0.17
N VAL A 15 3.60 4.51 -0.98
CA VAL A 15 4.78 5.37 -0.86
C VAL A 15 4.66 6.23 0.39
N ALA A 16 3.51 6.88 0.58
CA ALA A 16 3.23 7.68 1.77
C ALA A 16 3.37 6.85 3.05
N LEU A 17 2.81 5.64 3.07
CA LEU A 17 2.89 4.72 4.21
C LEU A 17 4.34 4.30 4.50
N TYR A 18 5.13 3.97 3.48
CA TYR A 18 6.54 3.63 3.64
C TYR A 18 7.30 4.77 4.32
N TYR A 19 7.21 5.98 3.79
CA TYR A 19 7.94 7.11 4.35
C TYR A 19 7.42 7.48 5.73
N ALA A 20 6.10 7.51 5.94
CA ALA A 20 5.53 7.87 7.23
C ALA A 20 6.02 6.97 8.37
N ASN A 21 6.14 5.66 8.11
CA ASN A 21 6.58 4.69 9.11
C ASN A 21 8.11 4.60 9.25
N ASN A 22 8.88 5.06 8.26
CA ASN A 22 10.34 4.97 8.27
C ASN A 22 11.07 6.33 8.44
N ILE A 23 10.36 7.46 8.42
CA ILE A 23 10.96 8.80 8.39
C ILE A 23 11.96 9.07 9.52
N LYS A 24 11.76 8.46 10.69
CA LYS A 24 12.63 8.61 11.86
C LYS A 24 13.97 7.90 11.71
N GLN A 25 14.10 6.92 10.80
CA GLN A 25 15.38 6.26 10.53
C GLN A 25 16.37 7.24 9.90
N ASP A 26 15.89 8.05 8.95
CA ASP A 26 16.71 9.05 8.27
C ASP A 26 16.67 10.43 8.97
N ASN A 27 15.62 10.70 9.75
CA ASN A 27 15.39 11.97 10.44
C ASN A 27 15.08 11.71 11.93
N PRO A 28 16.08 11.34 12.76
CA PRO A 28 15.85 10.92 14.15
C PRO A 28 15.21 12.00 15.03
N ASN A 29 15.35 13.27 14.66
CA ASN A 29 14.76 14.42 15.36
C ASN A 29 13.36 14.80 14.83
N PHE A 30 12.80 14.03 13.90
CA PHE A 30 11.45 14.28 13.39
C PHE A 30 10.42 13.97 14.49
N ASP A 31 9.82 15.03 15.04
CA ASP A 31 8.92 14.99 16.20
C ASP A 31 7.45 15.25 15.84
N LYS A 32 7.15 15.39 14.55
CA LYS A 32 5.80 15.64 14.05
C LYS A 32 5.03 14.33 13.82
N GLU A 33 3.73 14.38 14.07
CA GLU A 33 2.81 13.31 13.69
C GLU A 33 2.47 13.44 12.20
N LEU A 34 2.64 12.36 11.44
CA LEU A 34 2.22 12.29 10.04
C LEU A 34 0.82 11.69 9.98
N VAL A 35 -0.11 12.47 9.44
CA VAL A 35 -1.48 12.01 9.18
C VAL A 35 -1.57 11.63 7.71
N SER A 36 -1.64 10.34 7.41
CA SER A 36 -1.96 9.84 6.07
C SER A 36 -3.48 9.79 5.92
N MET A 37 -3.98 10.31 4.81
CA MET A 37 -5.39 10.25 4.46
C MET A 37 -5.52 9.47 3.16
N ASN A 38 -6.20 8.32 3.21
CA ASN A 38 -6.55 7.58 2.01
C ASN A 38 -7.60 8.40 1.25
N ILE A 39 -7.23 8.93 0.09
CA ILE A 39 -8.14 9.76 -0.70
C ILE A 39 -9.26 8.93 -1.32
N ASP A 40 -9.07 7.63 -1.54
CA ASP A 40 -10.12 6.73 -2.07
C ASP A 40 -11.30 6.59 -1.10
N GLU A 41 -11.06 6.66 0.22
CA GLU A 41 -12.12 6.70 1.22
C GLU A 41 -12.97 7.98 1.11
N LEU A 42 -12.34 9.09 0.74
CA LEU A 42 -13.02 10.37 0.48
C LEU A 42 -13.70 10.39 -0.89
N THR A 43 -13.15 9.68 -1.88
CA THR A 43 -13.60 9.66 -3.26
C THR A 43 -14.27 8.35 -3.64
N LYS A 44 -15.06 7.73 -2.75
CA LYS A 44 -16.01 6.63 -3.06
C LYS A 44 -17.11 7.04 -4.07
N LEU A 45 -16.76 7.83 -5.07
CA LEU A 45 -17.61 8.51 -6.03
C LEU A 45 -18.04 7.59 -7.18
N ASP A 46 -17.43 6.41 -7.36
CA ASP A 46 -17.88 5.44 -8.37
C ASP A 46 -17.79 3.96 -7.96
N GLY A 47 -17.46 3.66 -6.70
CA GLY A 47 -17.39 2.28 -6.18
C GLY A 47 -16.24 1.44 -6.74
N LYS A 48 -15.24 2.05 -7.40
CA LYS A 48 -14.04 1.34 -7.86
C LYS A 48 -12.90 1.58 -6.88
N SER A 49 -12.34 0.48 -6.37
CA SER A 49 -11.11 0.52 -5.58
C SER A 49 -9.92 0.81 -6.50
N SER A 50 -9.14 1.84 -6.18
CA SER A 50 -7.85 2.17 -6.77
C SER A 50 -6.78 1.17 -6.28
N GLY A 51 -6.98 -0.12 -6.55
CA GLY A 51 -6.06 -1.16 -6.11
C GLY A 51 -4.80 -1.21 -6.97
N ASN A 52 -3.65 -1.47 -6.34
CA ASN A 52 -2.45 -1.89 -7.05
C ASN A 52 -2.67 -3.26 -7.73
N VAL A 53 -2.26 -3.38 -9.00
CA VAL A 53 -2.45 -4.60 -9.80
C VAL A 53 -1.19 -5.01 -10.56
N PHE A 54 -1.07 -6.29 -10.89
CA PHE A 54 -0.07 -6.79 -11.82
C PHE A 54 -0.56 -6.65 -13.26
N VAL A 55 0.09 -5.80 -14.05
CA VAL A 55 -0.23 -5.61 -15.46
C VAL A 55 0.50 -6.65 -16.31
N MET A 56 -0.21 -7.22 -17.28
CA MET A 56 0.31 -8.26 -18.17
C MET A 56 -0.06 -8.00 -19.63
N LYS A 57 0.61 -8.70 -20.54
CA LYS A 57 0.22 -8.71 -21.96
C LYS A 57 -1.21 -9.21 -22.11
N LYS A 58 -2.04 -8.44 -22.83
CA LYS A 58 -3.42 -8.78 -23.12
C LYS A 58 -3.53 -10.20 -23.73
N GLY A 59 -4.45 -10.99 -23.21
CA GLY A 59 -4.71 -12.36 -23.67
C GLY A 59 -3.81 -13.44 -23.09
N ASN A 60 -2.80 -13.11 -22.27
CA ASN A 60 -1.95 -14.10 -21.63
C ASN A 60 -2.62 -14.71 -20.37
N LYS A 61 -3.65 -15.54 -20.61
CA LYS A 61 -4.47 -16.10 -19.54
C LYS A 61 -3.71 -17.06 -18.62
N GLU A 62 -2.78 -17.84 -19.16
CA GLU A 62 -1.99 -18.77 -18.36
C GLU A 62 -1.18 -18.04 -17.29
N LEU A 63 -0.51 -16.94 -17.68
CA LEU A 63 0.29 -16.16 -16.74
C LEU A 63 -0.59 -15.43 -15.72
N SER A 64 -1.71 -14.85 -16.14
CA SER A 64 -2.63 -14.17 -15.22
C SER A 64 -3.20 -15.12 -14.18
N ASP A 65 -3.60 -16.33 -14.60
CA ASP A 65 -4.17 -17.33 -13.71
C ASP A 65 -3.13 -17.81 -12.68
N LYS A 66 -1.87 -18.03 -13.12
CA LYS A 66 -0.77 -18.40 -12.22
C LYS A 66 -0.44 -17.32 -11.19
N VAL A 67 -0.40 -16.06 -11.60
CA VAL A 67 -0.13 -14.94 -10.67
C VAL A 67 -1.28 -14.77 -9.69
N ASN A 68 -2.53 -14.82 -10.14
CA ASN A 68 -3.68 -14.72 -9.24
C ASN A 68 -3.70 -15.86 -8.20
N ALA A 69 -3.39 -17.10 -8.61
CA ALA A 69 -3.29 -18.23 -7.69
C ALA A 69 -2.15 -18.04 -6.66
N GLY A 70 -0.98 -17.56 -7.10
CA GLY A 70 0.12 -17.25 -6.19
C GLY A 70 -0.21 -16.13 -5.20
N LEU A 71 -0.89 -15.08 -5.67
CA LEU A 71 -1.35 -13.97 -4.81
C LEU A 71 -2.36 -14.43 -3.77
N GLN A 72 -3.26 -15.36 -4.13
CA GLN A 72 -4.17 -15.98 -3.18
C GLN A 72 -3.41 -16.79 -2.13
N GLN A 73 -2.44 -17.60 -2.55
CA GLN A 73 -1.66 -18.43 -1.64
C GLN A 73 -0.89 -17.59 -0.61
N ILE A 74 -0.20 -16.51 -1.03
CA ILE A 74 0.55 -15.67 -0.10
C ILE A 74 -0.35 -14.87 0.86
N LYS A 75 -1.62 -14.64 0.48
CA LYS A 75 -2.62 -14.04 1.38
C LYS A 75 -3.04 -15.05 2.45
N GLU A 76 -3.33 -16.28 2.05
CA GLU A 76 -3.82 -17.35 2.93
C GLU A 76 -2.75 -17.83 3.92
N ASP A 77 -1.49 -17.97 3.47
CA ASP A 77 -0.40 -18.47 4.31
C ASP A 77 0.28 -17.38 5.17
N GLY A 78 -0.15 -16.13 5.04
CA GLY A 78 0.36 -14.99 5.80
C GLY A 78 1.67 -14.40 5.28
N THR A 79 2.23 -14.92 4.17
CA THR A 79 3.44 -14.38 3.54
C THR A 79 3.25 -12.92 3.14
N LEU A 80 2.06 -12.54 2.65
CA LEU A 80 1.76 -11.14 2.31
C LEU A 80 1.86 -10.23 3.54
N SER A 81 1.40 -10.68 4.70
CA SER A 81 1.52 -9.92 5.95
C SER A 81 2.97 -9.73 6.35
N GLN A 82 3.81 -10.77 6.20
CA GLN A 82 5.25 -10.67 6.46
C GLN A 82 5.94 -9.68 5.50
N ILE A 83 5.59 -9.69 4.22
CA ILE A 83 6.09 -8.74 3.22
C ILE A 83 5.66 -7.32 3.58
N HIS A 84 4.39 -7.13 3.94
CA HIS A 84 3.83 -5.82 4.26
C HIS A 84 4.49 -5.23 5.52
N GLU A 85 4.65 -6.02 6.58
CA GLU A 85 5.35 -5.60 7.79
C GLU A 85 6.83 -5.28 7.51
N LYS A 86 7.50 -6.09 6.69
CA LYS A 86 8.91 -5.85 6.33
C LYS A 86 9.12 -4.50 5.64
N TRP A 87 8.25 -4.15 4.70
CA TRP A 87 8.43 -2.93 3.91
C TRP A 87 7.80 -1.71 4.54
N PHE A 88 6.61 -1.85 5.14
CA PHE A 88 5.84 -0.72 5.63
C PHE A 88 5.80 -0.61 7.15
N GLY A 89 6.38 -1.56 7.90
CA GLY A 89 6.42 -1.53 9.37
C GLY A 89 5.06 -1.74 10.06
N VAL A 90 4.02 -2.06 9.29
CA VAL A 90 2.65 -2.26 9.78
C VAL A 90 2.01 -3.48 9.11
N LYS A 91 0.96 -4.03 9.72
CA LYS A 91 0.18 -5.11 9.12
C LYS A 91 -0.66 -4.60 7.93
N PRO A 92 -0.95 -5.46 6.94
CA PRO A 92 -1.87 -5.10 5.86
C PRO A 92 -3.29 -4.91 6.41
N SER A 93 -4.10 -4.11 5.73
CA SER A 93 -5.51 -3.97 6.05
C SER A 93 -6.28 -5.27 5.80
N GLU A 94 -7.39 -5.48 6.51
CA GLU A 94 -8.25 -6.63 6.26
C GLU A 94 -8.79 -6.64 4.83
N GLU A 95 -9.05 -5.47 4.26
CA GLU A 95 -9.49 -5.33 2.87
C GLU A 95 -8.44 -5.85 1.87
N LEU A 96 -7.16 -5.57 2.10
CA LEU A 96 -6.08 -6.09 1.25
C LEU A 96 -5.96 -7.63 1.35
N LEU A 97 -6.27 -8.20 2.52
CA LEU A 97 -6.27 -9.64 2.75
C LEU A 97 -7.51 -10.36 2.21
N LYS A 98 -8.60 -9.66 1.94
CA LYS A 98 -9.80 -10.25 1.32
C LYS A 98 -9.46 -10.78 -0.08
N GLN A 99 -10.10 -11.89 -0.43
CA GLN A 99 -10.10 -12.42 -1.79
C GLN A 99 -11.01 -11.52 -2.65
N GLN A 100 -10.52 -11.12 -3.84
CA GLN A 100 -11.32 -10.41 -4.83
C GLN A 100 -12.22 -11.38 -5.60
#